data_AF-A0A2W5R875-F1
#
_entry.id   AF-A0A2W5R875-F1
#
_cell.length_a   1.000
_cell.length_b   1.000
_cell.length_c   1.000
_cell.angle_alpha   90.00
_cell.angle_beta   90.00
_cell.angle_gamma   90.00
#
_symmetry.space_group_name_H-M   'P 1'
#
loop_
_entity.id
_entity.type
_entity.pdbx_description
1 polymer ?
#
loop_
_entity_poly.entity_id
_entity_poly.type
_entity_poly.pdbx_seq_one_letter_code
_entity_poly.pdbx_strand_id
1 'polypeptide(L)'
;MQIGIPAETVVGENRVAATPETVKKLISAGHSVVIERRAGVKAAYIDSAYEQVGAKLTDDAYTGSQMILKVRAPQGAEIQKLAPNTSVIAMFDPYRNTELDQFASQQVSAFALELLPRTLSRAQNMDVLSSQANLSGYKSVLLAAAEYQRMFPMLMTAAGTVKPARVVIMGVGVAGLQAIATAKRLGAVVEATDLRPTAKKSKKLLPLLKTVMAGCQVKTISAIKPSL
;
A
#
# COMPACT_ATOMS: atom_id res chain seq x y z
N MET A 1 -14.66 -1.58 24.78
CA MET A 1 -13.74 -2.68 24.44
C MET A 1 -12.31 -2.17 24.33
N GLN A 2 -11.34 -3.04 24.57
CA GLN A 2 -9.91 -2.81 24.41
C GLN A 2 -9.45 -3.24 23.02
N ILE A 3 -8.76 -2.33 22.33
CA ILE A 3 -8.13 -2.54 21.03
C ILE A 3 -6.62 -2.57 21.23
N GLY A 4 -6.00 -3.66 20.82
CA GLY A 4 -4.55 -3.84 20.84
C GLY A 4 -3.92 -3.53 19.49
N ILE A 5 -2.81 -2.79 19.53
CA ILE A 5 -1.98 -2.49 18.36
C ILE A 5 -0.55 -2.99 18.64
N PRO A 6 -0.25 -4.25 18.30
CA PRO A 6 1.09 -4.82 18.40
C PRO A 6 2.07 -4.19 17.41
N ALA A 7 3.36 -4.34 17.66
CA ALA A 7 4.42 -3.97 16.72
C ALA A 7 4.46 -4.95 15.54
N GLU A 8 4.87 -4.48 14.36
CA GLU A 8 5.12 -5.36 13.21
C GLU A 8 6.45 -6.10 13.36
N THR A 9 6.40 -7.43 13.21
CA THR A 9 7.53 -8.35 13.39
C THR A 9 8.14 -8.80 12.06
N VAL A 10 7.38 -8.69 10.96
CA VAL A 10 7.83 -9.08 9.62
C VAL A 10 9.00 -8.19 9.17
N VAL A 11 10.08 -8.81 8.69
CA VAL A 11 11.27 -8.10 8.20
C VAL A 11 10.88 -7.18 7.05
N GLY A 12 11.31 -5.91 7.13
CA GLY A 12 11.02 -4.87 6.14
C GLY A 12 9.63 -4.23 6.29
N GLU A 13 8.79 -4.68 7.23
CA GLU A 13 7.55 -3.99 7.56
C GLU A 13 7.84 -2.81 8.50
N ASN A 14 7.65 -1.61 7.97
CA ASN A 14 7.89 -0.35 8.68
C ASN A 14 6.59 0.40 8.99
N ARG A 15 5.44 -0.11 8.55
CA ARG A 15 4.14 0.50 8.83
C ARG A 15 3.67 0.10 10.24
N VAL A 16 2.63 0.78 10.70
CA VAL A 16 1.90 0.48 11.95
C VAL A 16 0.41 0.54 11.67
N ALA A 17 -0.38 -0.30 12.34
CA ALA A 17 -1.82 -0.43 12.05
C ALA A 17 -2.64 0.81 12.41
N ALA A 18 -2.17 1.65 13.34
CA ALA A 18 -2.84 2.89 13.70
C ALA A 18 -1.84 4.03 13.97
N THR A 19 -2.20 5.23 13.54
CA THR A 19 -1.49 6.47 13.83
C THR A 19 -2.09 7.15 15.06
N PRO A 20 -1.40 8.11 15.70
CA PRO A 20 -1.97 8.88 16.81
C PRO A 20 -3.32 9.54 16.47
N GLU A 21 -3.50 9.98 15.23
CA GLU A 21 -4.76 10.56 14.75
C GLU A 21 -5.90 9.53 14.75
N THR A 22 -5.66 8.32 14.22
CA THR A 22 -6.68 7.26 14.20
C THR A 22 -6.96 6.74 15.60
N VAL A 23 -5.94 6.67 16.46
CA VAL A 23 -6.08 6.28 17.87
C VAL A 23 -6.95 7.26 18.63
N LYS A 24 -6.75 8.57 18.44
CA LYS A 24 -7.63 9.61 19.01
C LYS A 24 -9.10 9.39 18.63
N LYS A 25 -9.37 9.03 17.38
CA LYS A 25 -10.73 8.74 16.88
C LYS A 25 -11.32 7.48 17.55
N LEU A 26 -10.53 6.42 17.70
CA LEU A 26 -10.96 5.20 18.40
C LEU A 26 -11.29 5.44 19.87
N ILE A 27 -10.47 6.22 20.57
CA ILE A 27 -10.71 6.59 21.97
C ILE A 27 -11.95 7.47 22.09
N SER A 28 -12.13 8.44 21.17
CA SER A 28 -13.32 9.30 21.13
C SER A 28 -14.61 8.51 20.87
N ALA A 29 -14.50 7.35 20.22
CA ALA A 29 -15.61 6.41 20.02
C ALA A 29 -15.92 5.52 21.25
N GLY A 30 -15.18 5.70 22.37
CA GLY A 30 -15.39 4.96 23.62
C GLY A 30 -14.58 3.66 23.75
N HIS A 31 -13.54 3.47 22.92
CA HIS A 31 -12.65 2.32 23.03
C HIS A 31 -11.42 2.63 23.90
N SER A 32 -10.91 1.62 24.61
CA SER A 32 -9.59 1.70 25.24
C SER A 32 -8.57 1.22 24.22
N VAL A 33 -7.49 1.97 23.99
CA VAL A 33 -6.44 1.57 23.04
C VAL A 33 -5.15 1.27 23.78
N VAL A 34 -4.59 0.08 23.56
CA VAL A 34 -3.26 -0.32 24.03
C VAL A 34 -2.33 -0.50 22.86
N ILE A 35 -1.11 0.02 22.96
CA ILE A 35 -0.14 0.01 21.88
C ILE A 35 1.17 -0.57 22.41
N GLU A 36 1.75 -1.49 21.65
CA GLU A 36 3.04 -2.05 22.00
C GLU A 36 4.13 -0.96 21.89
N ARG A 37 5.01 -0.89 22.90
CA ARG A 37 6.11 0.09 22.91
C ARG A 37 6.91 0.02 21.62
N ARG A 38 7.20 1.20 21.06
CA ARG A 38 7.95 1.37 19.81
C ARG A 38 7.29 0.81 18.54
N ALA A 39 6.02 0.38 18.59
CA ALA A 39 5.31 -0.13 17.42
C ALA A 39 5.28 0.87 16.26
N GLY A 40 5.13 2.16 16.55
CA GLY A 40 5.05 3.23 15.55
C GLY A 40 6.38 3.82 15.10
N VAL A 41 7.52 3.48 15.74
CA VAL A 41 8.79 4.21 15.55
C VAL A 41 9.29 4.12 14.10
N LYS A 42 9.20 2.95 13.48
CA LYS A 42 9.58 2.76 12.07
C LYS A 42 8.67 3.52 11.09
N ALA A 43 7.45 3.84 11.52
CA ALA A 43 6.48 4.65 10.78
C ALA A 43 6.59 6.15 11.14
N ALA A 44 7.65 6.57 11.85
CA ALA A 44 7.90 7.92 12.33
C ALA A 44 6.87 8.44 13.37
N TYR A 45 6.27 7.54 14.15
CA TYR A 45 5.44 7.89 15.31
C TYR A 45 6.12 7.45 16.60
N ILE A 46 6.50 8.42 17.43
CA ILE A 46 7.09 8.15 18.75
C ILE A 46 6.02 7.79 19.78
N ASP A 47 6.41 7.00 20.77
CA ASP A 47 5.54 6.50 21.84
C ASP A 47 4.77 7.62 22.57
N SER A 48 5.44 8.74 22.86
CA SER A 48 4.81 9.89 23.54
C SER A 48 3.67 10.51 22.74
N ALA A 49 3.68 10.41 21.40
CA ALA A 49 2.59 10.91 20.57
C ALA A 49 1.30 10.09 20.75
N TYR A 50 1.43 8.80 21.08
CA TYR A 50 0.30 7.94 21.39
C TYR A 50 -0.24 8.17 22.81
N GLU A 51 0.64 8.38 23.79
CA GLU A 51 0.24 8.71 25.15
C GLU A 51 -0.53 10.04 25.21
N GLN A 52 -0.08 11.05 24.46
CA GLN A 52 -0.75 12.36 24.36
C GLN A 52 -2.19 12.28 23.86
N VAL A 53 -2.54 11.26 23.06
CA VAL A 53 -3.91 11.05 22.59
C VAL A 53 -4.71 10.09 23.47
N GLY A 54 -4.13 9.63 24.58
CA GLY A 54 -4.80 8.81 25.60
C GLY A 54 -4.64 7.29 25.42
N ALA A 55 -3.77 6.83 24.53
CA ALA A 55 -3.45 5.41 24.45
C ALA A 55 -2.51 4.98 25.59
N LYS A 56 -2.64 3.72 26.01
CA LYS A 56 -1.75 3.12 27.01
C LYS A 56 -0.65 2.33 26.31
N LEU A 57 0.61 2.59 26.67
CA LEU A 57 1.72 1.79 26.20
C LEU A 57 1.85 0.50 27.02
N THR A 58 2.20 -0.60 26.35
CA THR A 58 2.39 -1.92 26.95
C THR A 58 3.53 -2.66 26.24
N ASP A 59 4.11 -3.66 26.91
CA ASP A 59 5.08 -4.57 26.27
C ASP A 59 4.37 -5.73 25.54
N ASP A 60 3.08 -5.95 25.85
CA ASP A 60 2.24 -6.92 25.18
C ASP A 60 0.86 -6.30 24.90
N ALA A 61 0.57 -6.05 23.62
CA ALA A 61 -0.71 -5.52 23.17
C ALA A 61 -1.76 -6.61 22.85
N TYR A 62 -1.39 -7.88 22.95
CA TYR A 62 -2.30 -9.01 22.70
C TYR A 62 -3.15 -9.32 23.94
N THR A 63 -2.51 -9.42 25.10
CA THR A 63 -3.20 -9.81 26.34
C THR A 63 -4.30 -8.82 26.73
N GLY A 64 -5.52 -9.32 26.93
CA GLY A 64 -6.69 -8.53 27.36
C GLY A 64 -7.43 -7.78 26.24
N SER A 65 -6.86 -7.73 25.03
CA SER A 65 -7.46 -7.05 23.87
C SER A 65 -8.56 -7.89 23.23
N GLN A 66 -9.76 -7.35 23.06
CA GLN A 66 -10.85 -8.04 22.33
C GLN A 66 -10.71 -7.88 20.81
N MET A 67 -9.97 -6.86 20.37
CA MET A 67 -9.68 -6.60 18.97
C MET A 67 -8.21 -6.31 18.79
N ILE A 68 -7.59 -6.94 17.79
CA ILE A 68 -6.20 -6.69 17.39
C ILE A 68 -6.20 -6.04 16.02
N LEU A 69 -5.52 -4.90 15.91
CA LEU A 69 -5.25 -4.23 14.64
C LEU A 69 -3.79 -4.43 14.30
N LYS A 70 -3.53 -5.08 13.16
CA LYS A 70 -2.17 -5.31 12.65
C LYS A 70 -2.14 -5.07 11.14
N VAL A 71 -0.99 -4.73 10.58
CA VAL A 71 -0.82 -4.55 9.13
C VAL A 71 -0.75 -5.93 8.47
N ARG A 72 0.17 -6.78 8.91
CA ARG A 72 0.26 -8.19 8.49
C ARG A 72 -0.43 -9.07 9.52
N ALA A 73 -1.05 -10.17 9.09
CA ALA A 73 -1.61 -11.11 10.06
C ALA A 73 -0.53 -11.62 11.03
N PRO A 74 -0.87 -11.85 12.31
CA PRO A 74 0.03 -12.50 13.27
C PRO A 74 0.57 -13.82 12.72
N GLN A 75 1.84 -14.14 12.99
CA GLN A 75 2.48 -15.38 12.51
C GLN A 75 3.08 -16.19 13.66
N GLY A 76 3.08 -17.52 13.52
CA GLY A 76 3.72 -18.44 14.46
C GLY A 76 3.38 -18.17 15.93
N ALA A 77 4.38 -17.77 16.72
CA ALA A 77 4.22 -17.53 18.16
C ALA A 77 3.26 -16.37 18.50
N GLU A 78 3.02 -15.42 17.59
CA GLU A 78 2.05 -14.34 17.83
C GLU A 78 0.61 -14.86 17.89
N ILE A 79 0.30 -15.93 17.14
CA ILE A 79 -1.03 -16.53 17.12
C ILE A 79 -1.34 -17.12 18.50
N GLN A 80 -0.36 -17.72 19.18
CA GLN A 80 -0.53 -18.28 20.52
C GLN A 80 -0.85 -17.24 21.61
N LYS A 81 -0.59 -15.96 21.35
CA LYS A 81 -0.92 -14.86 22.27
C LYS A 81 -2.37 -14.38 22.15
N LEU A 82 -3.10 -14.82 21.12
CA LEU A 82 -4.47 -14.41 20.91
C LEU A 82 -5.39 -15.13 21.90
N ALA A 83 -6.25 -14.36 22.57
CA ALA A 83 -7.30 -14.94 23.40
C ALA A 83 -8.44 -15.48 22.51
N PRO A 84 -9.16 -16.53 22.95
CA PRO A 84 -10.36 -16.98 22.27
C PRO A 84 -11.40 -15.86 22.11
N ASN A 85 -12.15 -15.88 21.01
CA ASN A 85 -13.15 -14.87 20.64
C ASN A 85 -12.58 -13.45 20.35
N THR A 86 -11.26 -13.34 20.18
CA THR A 86 -10.63 -12.09 19.72
C THR A 86 -10.93 -11.86 18.24
N SER A 87 -11.14 -10.59 17.85
CA SER A 87 -11.23 -10.18 16.45
C SER A 87 -9.89 -9.66 15.96
N VAL A 88 -9.35 -10.19 14.87
CA VAL A 88 -8.09 -9.72 14.28
C VAL A 88 -8.38 -9.10 12.92
N ILE A 89 -8.00 -7.84 12.74
CA ILE A 89 -8.15 -7.10 11.49
C ILE A 89 -6.76 -6.83 10.92
N ALA A 90 -6.44 -7.46 9.78
CA ALA A 90 -5.13 -7.36 9.15
C ALA A 90 -5.16 -7.79 7.67
N MET A 91 -4.01 -7.68 7.00
CA MET A 91 -3.75 -8.36 5.73
C MET A 91 -3.29 -9.79 6.00
N PHE A 92 -4.19 -10.75 5.81
CA PHE A 92 -4.00 -12.19 6.01
C PHE A 92 -3.40 -12.92 4.82
N ASP A 93 -3.49 -12.39 3.61
CA ASP A 93 -3.11 -13.08 2.37
C ASP A 93 -3.66 -14.53 2.31
N PRO A 94 -5.00 -14.69 2.39
CA PRO A 94 -5.63 -15.98 2.73
C PRO A 94 -5.35 -17.10 1.71
N TYR A 95 -5.00 -16.76 0.47
CA TYR A 95 -4.68 -17.77 -0.56
C TYR A 95 -3.29 -18.39 -0.39
N ARG A 96 -2.43 -17.78 0.42
CA ARG A 96 -1.05 -18.22 0.65
C ARG A 96 -0.76 -18.52 2.12
N ASN A 97 -1.67 -18.13 3.00
CA ASN A 97 -1.50 -18.28 4.44
C ASN A 97 -1.81 -19.72 4.87
N THR A 98 -0.78 -20.43 5.32
CA THR A 98 -0.87 -21.81 5.80
C THR A 98 -1.26 -21.91 7.28
N GLU A 99 -1.41 -20.79 7.98
CA GLU A 99 -1.68 -20.74 9.42
C GLU A 99 -3.15 -20.45 9.77
N LEU A 100 -4.03 -20.31 8.77
CA LEU A 100 -5.45 -20.00 8.96
C LEU A 100 -6.18 -20.99 9.88
N ASP A 101 -5.81 -22.28 9.81
CA ASP A 101 -6.37 -23.32 10.68
C ASP A 101 -6.06 -23.08 12.16
N GLN A 102 -4.93 -22.45 12.47
CA GLN A 102 -4.55 -22.12 13.85
C GLN A 102 -5.48 -21.05 14.43
N PHE A 103 -5.80 -20.01 13.65
CA PHE A 103 -6.78 -18.99 14.05
C PHE A 103 -8.17 -19.61 14.31
N ALA A 104 -8.60 -20.52 13.45
CA ALA A 104 -9.85 -21.24 13.62
C ALA A 104 -9.84 -22.11 14.88
N SER A 105 -8.76 -22.83 15.14
CA SER A 105 -8.60 -23.69 16.33
C SER A 105 -8.68 -22.90 17.65
N GLN A 106 -8.26 -21.64 17.64
CA GLN A 106 -8.33 -20.74 18.79
C GLN A 106 -9.63 -19.92 18.87
N GLN A 107 -10.59 -20.17 17.97
CA GLN A 107 -11.86 -19.42 17.93
C GLN A 107 -11.65 -17.91 17.71
N VAL A 108 -10.63 -17.54 16.93
CA VAL A 108 -10.35 -16.15 16.57
C VAL A 108 -11.15 -15.77 15.33
N SER A 109 -11.78 -14.59 15.35
CA SER A 109 -12.46 -14.02 14.19
C SER A 109 -11.47 -13.21 13.34
N ALA A 110 -11.07 -13.75 12.18
CA ALA A 110 -10.13 -13.10 11.27
C ALA A 110 -10.85 -12.29 10.17
N PHE A 111 -10.56 -11.00 10.10
CA PHE A 111 -11.05 -10.10 9.05
C PHE A 111 -9.91 -9.75 8.09
N ALA A 112 -9.90 -10.42 6.92
CA ALA A 112 -8.93 -10.20 5.87
C ALA A 112 -9.26 -8.93 5.05
N LEU A 113 -8.43 -7.90 5.19
CA LEU A 113 -8.66 -6.60 4.53
C LEU A 113 -8.58 -6.68 3.00
N GLU A 114 -7.85 -7.64 2.42
CA GLU A 114 -7.81 -7.82 0.96
C GLU A 114 -9.06 -8.42 0.34
N LEU A 115 -9.89 -9.11 1.13
CA LEU A 115 -11.16 -9.70 0.66
C LEU A 115 -12.35 -8.73 0.75
N LEU A 116 -12.10 -7.47 1.09
CA LEU A 116 -13.14 -6.45 1.16
C LEU A 116 -13.86 -6.32 -0.21
N PRO A 117 -15.20 -6.43 -0.27
CA PRO A 117 -15.95 -6.34 -1.51
C PRO A 117 -15.81 -4.96 -2.17
N ARG A 118 -15.16 -4.91 -3.34
CA ARG A 118 -14.93 -3.65 -4.08
C ARG A 118 -16.10 -3.18 -4.94
N THR A 119 -17.20 -3.95 -4.94
CA THR A 119 -18.45 -3.63 -5.65
C THR A 119 -19.34 -2.65 -4.87
N LEU A 120 -19.08 -2.46 -3.59
CA LEU A 120 -19.87 -1.61 -2.71
C LEU A 120 -19.24 -0.21 -2.60
N SER A 121 -19.96 0.81 -3.06
CA SER A 121 -19.50 2.21 -2.97
C SER A 121 -19.12 2.61 -1.53
N ARG A 122 -19.92 2.20 -0.54
CA ARG A 122 -19.65 2.45 0.89
C ARG A 122 -18.35 1.84 1.43
N ALA A 123 -17.83 0.80 0.78
CA ALA A 123 -16.62 0.11 1.21
C ALA A 123 -15.34 0.70 0.60
N GLN A 124 -15.45 1.65 -0.35
CA GLN A 124 -14.29 2.21 -1.05
C GLN A 124 -13.29 2.89 -0.10
N ASN A 125 -13.78 3.55 0.97
CA ASN A 125 -12.93 4.20 1.96
C ASN A 125 -12.17 3.21 2.87
N MET A 126 -12.53 1.93 2.82
CA MET A 126 -11.90 0.86 3.60
C MET A 126 -10.95 0.01 2.73
N ASP A 127 -10.83 0.29 1.43
CA ASP A 127 -10.02 -0.51 0.50
C ASP A 127 -8.51 -0.25 0.72
N VAL A 128 -7.91 -1.10 1.55
CA VAL A 128 -6.47 -1.10 1.85
C VAL A 128 -5.65 -1.35 0.59
N LEU A 129 -6.10 -2.21 -0.33
CA LEU A 129 -5.32 -2.53 -1.52
C LEU A 129 -5.20 -1.32 -2.44
N SER A 130 -6.29 -0.56 -2.62
CA SER A 130 -6.24 0.70 -3.37
C SER A 130 -5.36 1.74 -2.67
N SER A 131 -5.44 1.88 -1.35
CA SER A 131 -4.58 2.80 -0.58
C SER A 131 -3.09 2.48 -0.75
N GLN A 132 -2.71 1.21 -0.56
CA GLN A 132 -1.33 0.77 -0.67
C GLN A 132 -0.81 0.81 -2.12
N ALA A 133 -1.66 0.44 -3.10
CA ALA A 133 -1.32 0.54 -4.51
C ALA A 133 -1.07 1.98 -4.95
N ASN A 134 -1.82 2.94 -4.41
CA ASN A 134 -1.59 4.35 -4.69
C ASN A 134 -0.19 4.77 -4.20
N LEU A 135 0.17 4.47 -2.95
CA LEU A 135 1.49 4.79 -2.41
C LEU A 135 2.62 4.09 -3.18
N SER A 136 2.43 2.83 -3.58
CA SER A 136 3.44 2.09 -4.34
C SER A 136 3.66 2.68 -5.74
N GLY A 137 2.60 3.14 -6.41
CA GLY A 137 2.70 3.85 -7.70
C GLY A 137 3.47 5.17 -7.61
N TYR A 138 3.31 5.91 -6.52
CA TYR A 138 4.10 7.11 -6.26
C TYR A 138 5.57 6.78 -5.99
N LYS A 139 5.82 5.84 -5.06
CA LYS A 139 7.17 5.49 -4.62
C LYS A 139 7.99 4.83 -5.72
N SER A 140 7.38 4.03 -6.60
CA SER A 140 8.09 3.38 -7.72
C SER A 140 8.75 4.37 -8.66
N VAL A 141 8.08 5.49 -8.97
CA VAL A 141 8.64 6.55 -9.80
C VAL A 141 9.79 7.27 -9.09
N LEU A 142 9.69 7.51 -7.78
CA LEU A 142 10.78 8.10 -7.03
C LEU A 142 12.02 7.21 -6.99
N LEU A 143 11.82 5.91 -6.81
CA LEU A 143 12.92 4.94 -6.87
C LEU A 143 13.53 4.91 -8.29
N ALA A 144 12.70 4.89 -9.33
CA ALA A 144 13.19 4.98 -10.70
C ALA A 144 13.98 6.28 -10.95
N ALA A 145 13.54 7.42 -10.40
CA ALA A 145 14.25 8.69 -10.52
C ALA A 145 15.58 8.73 -9.74
N ALA A 146 15.66 8.02 -8.60
CA ALA A 146 16.90 7.91 -7.83
C ALA A 146 17.94 7.03 -8.53
N GLU A 147 17.51 5.95 -9.19
CA GLU A 147 18.39 5.04 -9.93
C GLU A 147 18.75 5.55 -11.34
N TYR A 148 17.89 6.39 -11.92
CA TYR A 148 18.10 6.88 -13.28
C TYR A 148 19.20 7.93 -13.34
N GLN A 149 20.22 7.69 -14.17
CA GLN A 149 21.41 8.53 -14.29
C GLN A 149 21.18 9.88 -15.01
N ARG A 150 19.94 10.22 -15.36
CA ARG A 150 19.58 11.49 -16.00
C ARG A 150 18.37 12.10 -15.31
N MET A 151 18.13 13.37 -15.61
CA MET A 151 16.99 14.08 -15.06
C MET A 151 15.70 13.71 -15.81
N PHE A 152 14.59 13.70 -15.09
CA PHE A 152 13.25 13.45 -15.66
C PHE A 152 12.76 14.59 -16.56
N PRO A 153 12.82 15.88 -16.15
CA PRO A 153 12.27 16.96 -16.95
C PRO A 153 13.17 17.30 -18.13
N MET A 154 12.59 17.96 -19.12
CA MET A 154 13.37 18.71 -20.10
C MET A 154 14.00 19.91 -19.41
N LEU A 155 15.30 20.09 -19.59
CA LEU A 155 16.02 21.26 -19.09
C LEU A 155 16.68 21.96 -20.26
N MET A 156 16.36 23.24 -20.45
CA MET A 156 17.06 24.12 -21.38
C MET A 156 17.94 25.04 -20.55
N THR A 157 19.26 24.86 -20.67
CA THR A 157 20.26 25.60 -19.90
C THR A 157 21.26 26.27 -20.85
N ALA A 158 22.08 27.18 -20.33
CA ALA A 158 23.18 27.78 -21.09
C ALA A 158 24.17 26.72 -21.62
N ALA A 159 24.33 25.60 -20.91
CA ALA A 159 25.20 24.49 -21.30
C ALA A 159 24.56 23.54 -22.34
N GLY A 160 23.31 23.79 -22.74
CA GLY A 160 22.56 22.99 -23.71
C GLY A 160 21.25 22.42 -23.17
N THR A 161 20.63 21.56 -23.98
CA THR A 161 19.30 21.01 -23.73
C THR A 161 19.35 19.53 -23.37
N VAL A 162 18.82 19.18 -22.20
CA VAL A 162 18.61 17.79 -21.78
C VAL A 162 17.21 17.36 -22.19
N LYS A 163 17.12 16.26 -22.95
CA LYS A 163 15.83 15.67 -23.35
C LYS A 163 15.12 15.07 -22.13
N PRO A 164 13.78 15.16 -22.05
CA PRO A 164 13.02 14.58 -20.95
C PRO A 164 13.14 13.04 -20.97
N ALA A 165 13.06 12.44 -19.78
CA ALA A 165 12.99 11.00 -19.65
C ALA A 165 11.73 10.45 -20.32
N ARG A 166 11.84 9.27 -20.94
CA ARG A 166 10.69 8.52 -21.45
C ARG A 166 10.37 7.38 -20.50
N VAL A 167 9.18 7.39 -19.92
CA VAL A 167 8.74 6.41 -18.94
C VAL A 167 7.58 5.61 -19.54
N VAL A 168 7.70 4.28 -19.53
CA VAL A 168 6.65 3.37 -19.97
C VAL A 168 6.02 2.72 -18.74
N ILE A 169 4.70 2.81 -18.63
CA ILE A 169 3.92 2.22 -17.53
C ILE A 169 3.06 1.09 -18.06
N MET A 170 3.31 -0.12 -17.58
CA MET A 170 2.57 -1.32 -17.96
C MET A 170 1.52 -1.64 -16.89
N GLY A 171 0.24 -1.52 -17.25
CA GLY A 171 -0.91 -1.64 -16.37
C GLY A 171 -1.37 -0.28 -15.83
N VAL A 172 -2.65 0.01 -15.99
CA VAL A 172 -3.29 1.29 -15.60
C VAL A 172 -4.36 1.01 -14.54
N GLY A 173 -3.96 0.26 -13.50
CA GLY A 173 -4.69 0.16 -12.23
C GLY A 173 -4.42 1.37 -11.32
N VAL A 174 -4.77 1.27 -10.03
CA VAL A 174 -4.55 2.37 -9.06
C VAL A 174 -3.06 2.77 -8.98
N ALA A 175 -2.16 1.79 -8.85
CA ALA A 175 -0.71 2.05 -8.84
C ALA A 175 -0.21 2.67 -10.15
N GLY A 176 -0.62 2.12 -11.30
CA GLY A 176 -0.22 2.63 -12.61
C GLY A 176 -0.68 4.07 -12.84
N LEU A 177 -1.91 4.40 -12.46
CA LEU A 177 -2.43 5.76 -12.54
C LEU A 177 -1.62 6.74 -11.69
N GLN A 178 -1.26 6.34 -10.46
CA GLN A 178 -0.44 7.19 -9.60
C GLN A 178 0.99 7.34 -10.12
N ALA A 179 1.57 6.28 -10.69
CA ALA A 179 2.87 6.34 -11.35
C ALA A 179 2.84 7.28 -12.56
N ILE A 180 1.80 7.23 -13.40
CA ILE A 180 1.62 8.15 -14.54
C ILE A 180 1.60 9.59 -14.04
N ALA A 181 0.79 9.88 -13.01
CA ALA A 181 0.69 11.22 -12.44
C ALA A 181 2.02 11.71 -11.87
N THR A 182 2.74 10.85 -11.16
CA THR A 182 4.02 11.19 -10.51
C THR A 182 5.10 11.44 -11.55
N ALA A 183 5.29 10.55 -12.53
CA ALA A 183 6.29 10.71 -13.58
C ALA A 183 6.06 11.97 -14.42
N LYS A 184 4.79 12.32 -14.67
CA LYS A 184 4.44 13.57 -15.34
C LYS A 184 4.76 14.82 -14.53
N ARG A 185 4.49 14.80 -13.22
CA ARG A 185 4.86 15.92 -12.34
C ARG A 185 6.37 16.14 -12.30
N LEU A 186 7.15 15.07 -12.45
CA LEU A 186 8.61 15.15 -12.61
C LEU A 186 9.05 15.61 -14.01
N GLY A 187 8.13 15.83 -14.95
CA GLY A 187 8.43 16.35 -16.29
C GLY A 187 8.80 15.29 -17.34
N ALA A 188 8.60 14.00 -17.05
CA ALA A 188 8.83 12.94 -18.02
C ALA A 188 7.76 12.88 -19.11
N VAL A 189 8.15 12.37 -20.28
CA VAL A 189 7.23 11.93 -21.32
C VAL A 189 6.77 10.52 -20.94
N VAL A 190 5.47 10.38 -20.66
CA VAL A 190 4.90 9.13 -20.17
C VAL A 190 4.06 8.46 -21.24
N GLU A 191 4.33 7.18 -21.46
CA GLU A 191 3.53 6.25 -22.26
C GLU A 191 2.98 5.16 -21.34
N ALA A 192 1.76 4.69 -21.59
CA ALA A 192 1.16 3.64 -20.77
C ALA A 192 0.36 2.66 -21.63
N THR A 193 0.30 1.40 -21.17
CA THR A 193 -0.44 0.32 -21.80
C THR A 193 -1.26 -0.44 -20.75
N ASP A 194 -2.45 -0.92 -21.11
CA ASP A 194 -3.30 -1.79 -20.30
C ASP A 194 -3.97 -2.81 -21.24
N LEU A 195 -4.27 -4.01 -20.75
CA LEU A 195 -4.99 -5.01 -21.56
C LEU A 195 -6.49 -4.68 -21.68
N ARG A 196 -7.03 -3.91 -20.74
CA ARG A 196 -8.47 -3.61 -20.67
C ARG A 196 -8.79 -2.41 -21.57
N PRO A 197 -9.71 -2.56 -22.55
CA PRO A 197 -10.10 -1.45 -23.41
C PRO A 197 -10.81 -0.32 -22.64
N THR A 198 -11.45 -0.63 -21.51
CA THR A 198 -12.11 0.34 -20.63
C THR A 198 -11.14 1.30 -19.96
N ALA A 199 -9.86 0.93 -19.79
CA ALA A 199 -8.85 1.80 -19.20
C ALA A 199 -8.70 3.11 -20.00
N LYS A 200 -8.84 3.05 -21.33
CA LYS A 200 -8.78 4.20 -22.26
C LYS A 200 -9.82 5.28 -21.97
N LYS A 201 -10.99 4.92 -21.44
CA LYS A 201 -12.12 5.84 -21.20
C LYS A 201 -12.07 6.54 -19.83
N SER A 202 -11.08 6.24 -18.99
CA SER A 202 -10.95 6.89 -17.69
C SER A 202 -10.72 8.39 -17.89
N LYS A 203 -11.64 9.26 -17.41
CA LYS A 203 -11.55 10.73 -17.55
C LYS A 203 -10.21 11.31 -17.06
N LYS A 204 -9.53 10.63 -16.11
CA LYS A 204 -8.17 10.98 -15.63
C LYS A 204 -7.06 10.76 -16.67
N LEU A 205 -7.24 9.84 -17.63
CA LEU A 205 -6.23 9.51 -18.65
C LEU A 205 -6.21 10.49 -19.83
N LEU A 206 -7.36 11.07 -20.15
CA LEU A 206 -7.60 11.76 -21.42
C LEU A 206 -6.69 12.98 -21.67
N PRO A 207 -6.35 13.81 -20.67
CA PRO A 207 -5.35 14.87 -20.83
C PRO A 207 -3.90 14.35 -20.74
N LEU A 208 -3.71 13.10 -20.31
CA LEU A 208 -2.45 12.61 -19.78
C LEU A 208 -1.75 11.54 -20.64
N LEU A 209 -2.24 11.10 -21.79
CA LEU A 209 -1.54 10.08 -22.57
C LEU A 209 -1.51 10.37 -24.06
N LYS A 210 -0.30 10.35 -24.66
CA LYS A 210 -0.14 9.86 -26.03
C LYS A 210 -0.40 8.35 -25.96
N THR A 211 -1.66 7.98 -26.19
CA THR A 211 -2.16 6.62 -25.97
C THR A 211 -1.57 5.69 -27.04
N VAL A 212 -0.61 4.84 -26.66
CA VAL A 212 -0.26 3.63 -27.43
C VAL A 212 -1.02 2.47 -26.80
N MET A 213 -2.29 2.32 -27.18
CA MET A 213 -3.03 1.11 -26.87
C MET A 213 -3.04 0.25 -28.12
N ALA A 214 -2.37 -0.90 -28.01
CA ALA A 214 -2.43 -1.95 -28.99
C ALA A 214 -3.90 -2.38 -29.15
N GLY A 215 -4.49 -2.08 -30.31
CA GLY A 215 -5.17 -3.16 -31.01
C GLY A 215 -4.14 -4.27 -31.21
N CYS A 216 -4.57 -5.53 -31.19
CA CYS A 216 -3.73 -6.65 -31.54
C CYS A 216 -3.25 -6.51 -33.00
N GLN A 217 -2.21 -5.69 -33.19
CA GLN A 217 -1.29 -5.63 -34.29
C GLN A 217 0.03 -5.28 -33.63
N VAL A 218 0.79 -6.33 -33.38
CA VAL A 218 2.23 -6.30 -33.22
C VAL A 218 2.77 -5.28 -34.21
N LYS A 219 3.13 -4.08 -33.73
CA LYS A 219 4.16 -3.31 -34.43
C LYS A 219 5.42 -4.11 -34.22
N THR A 220 5.72 -4.93 -35.22
CA THR A 220 6.98 -5.62 -35.40
C THR A 220 8.08 -4.66 -35.00
N ILE A 221 8.85 -5.03 -33.99
CA ILE A 221 10.14 -4.40 -33.70
C ILE A 221 11.00 -4.71 -34.92
N SER A 222 10.93 -3.85 -35.93
CA SER A 222 11.76 -3.93 -37.13
C SER A 222 13.16 -3.43 -36.77
N ALA A 223 13.93 -4.21 -36.01
CA ALA A 223 15.35 -3.97 -35.79
C ALA A 223 16.06 -5.16 -35.10
N ILE A 224 15.94 -6.37 -35.64
CA ILE A 224 17.01 -7.37 -35.55
C ILE A 224 17.10 -8.00 -36.95
N LYS A 225 18.00 -7.49 -37.79
CA LYS A 225 18.49 -8.25 -38.95
C LYS A 225 19.31 -9.41 -38.40
N PRO A 226 18.98 -10.68 -38.66
CA PRO A 226 19.95 -11.74 -38.57
C PRO A 226 20.90 -11.55 -39.76
N SER A 227 22.16 -11.25 -39.46
CA SER A 227 23.24 -11.54 -40.39
C SER A 227 23.35 -13.05 -40.54
N LEU A 228 22.98 -13.58 -41.71
CA LEU A 228 23.56 -14.72 -42.43
C LEU A 228 22.89 -14.79 -43.81
#